data_AF-A0A382IBD6-F1
#
_entry.id   AF-A0A382IBD6-F1
#
_cell.length_a   1.000
_cell.length_b   1.000
_cell.length_c   1.000
_cell.angle_alpha   90.00
_cell.angle_beta   90.00
_cell.angle_gamma   90.00
#
_symmetry.space_group_name_H-M   'P 1'
#
loop_
_entity.id
_entity.type
_entity.pdbx_description
1 polymer ?
#
loop_
_entity_poly.entity_id
_entity_poly.type
_entity_poly.pdbx_seq_one_letter_code
_entity_poly.pdbx_strand_id
1 'polypeptide(L)'
;MMKKSFTLIELLIVVAIIGILAGIGIPMYSGYVQQSKIASVESNFDEFVKFMKVKMISCEISDTVKLNHETDGMRSVQCPNDAWEMAWALKGHFQYEDWKMVYPDEWYAKWSEYVVHVTNDPGGKKVCNASMAGYICIGRIGGNNENIDIWAVTTNDESVPNRILREKISWKK
;
A
#
# COMPACT_ATOMS: atom_id res chain seq x y z
N MET A 1 8.97 53.44 -27.12
CA MET A 1 8.57 52.08 -26.69
C MET A 1 7.06 52.03 -26.55
N MET A 2 6.35 51.31 -27.43
CA MET A 2 4.90 51.09 -27.29
C MET A 2 4.66 50.12 -26.13
N LYS A 3 4.14 50.62 -25.00
CA LYS A 3 3.62 49.75 -23.95
C LYS A 3 2.28 49.21 -24.41
N LYS A 4 2.20 47.90 -24.69
CA LYS A 4 0.92 47.21 -24.87
C LYS A 4 0.24 47.13 -23.51
N SER A 5 -0.82 47.90 -23.33
CA SER A 5 -1.67 47.86 -22.14
C SER A 5 -2.67 46.72 -22.30
N PHE A 6 -2.71 45.78 -21.36
CA PHE A 6 -3.69 44.70 -21.31
C PHE A 6 -5.07 45.29 -21.03
N THR A 7 -6.11 44.86 -21.75
CA THR A 7 -7.47 45.38 -21.53
C THR A 7 -8.19 44.62 -20.42
N LEU A 8 -9.04 45.31 -19.65
CA LEU A 8 -9.88 44.67 -18.63
C LEU A 8 -10.82 43.61 -19.23
N ILE A 9 -11.30 43.83 -20.45
CA ILE A 9 -12.19 42.88 -21.12
C ILE A 9 -11.46 41.58 -21.51
N GLU A 10 -10.21 41.66 -21.95
CA GLU A 10 -9.38 40.47 -22.20
C GLU A 10 -9.21 39.65 -20.91
N LEU A 11 -8.96 40.31 -19.78
CA LEU A 11 -8.80 39.61 -18.51
C LEU A 11 -10.11 38.95 -18.04
N LEU A 12 -11.25 39.62 -18.20
CA LEU A 12 -12.56 39.07 -17.83
C LEU A 12 -12.94 37.82 -18.64
N ILE A 13 -12.65 37.81 -19.95
CA ILE A 13 -12.90 36.64 -20.79
C ILE A 13 -12.01 35.48 -20.35
N VAL A 14 -10.73 35.73 -20.04
CA VAL A 14 -9.81 34.70 -19.57
C VAL A 14 -10.29 34.08 -18.25
N VAL A 15 -10.71 34.89 -17.29
CA VAL A 15 -11.24 34.40 -16.01
C VAL A 15 -12.52 33.60 -16.22
N ALA A 16 -13.41 34.02 -17.11
CA ALA A 16 -14.63 33.28 -17.44
C ALA A 16 -14.33 31.90 -18.04
N ILE A 17 -13.37 31.81 -18.97
CA ILE A 17 -12.95 30.54 -19.57
C ILE A 17 -12.31 29.62 -18.51
N ILE A 18 -11.40 30.14 -17.68
CA ILE A 18 -10.75 29.35 -16.60
C ILE A 18 -11.80 28.85 -15.61
N GLY A 19 -12.81 29.66 -15.28
CA GLY A 19 -13.90 29.27 -14.39
C GLY A 19 -14.70 28.07 -14.91
N ILE A 20 -15.06 28.06 -16.21
CA ILE A 20 -15.77 26.94 -16.84
C ILE A 20 -14.88 25.68 -16.85
N LEU A 21 -13.61 25.81 -17.25
CA LEU A 21 -12.67 24.68 -17.30
C LEU A 21 -12.43 24.09 -15.90
N ALA A 22 -12.29 24.92 -14.87
CA ALA A 22 -12.13 24.46 -13.50
C ALA A 22 -13.38 23.72 -12.99
N GLY A 23 -14.57 24.21 -13.32
CA GLY A 23 -15.84 23.59 -12.91
C GLY A 23 -16.00 22.16 -13.42
N ILE A 24 -15.56 21.88 -14.66
CA ILE A 24 -15.62 20.53 -15.26
C ILE A 24 -14.40 19.68 -14.86
N GLY A 25 -13.21 20.30 -14.78
CA GLY A 25 -11.94 19.60 -14.59
C GLY A 25 -11.74 19.03 -13.19
N ILE A 26 -12.15 19.75 -12.14
CA ILE A 26 -11.95 19.32 -10.74
C ILE A 26 -12.65 17.98 -10.41
N PRO A 27 -13.96 17.79 -10.65
CA PRO A 27 -14.62 16.53 -10.31
C PRO A 27 -14.07 15.34 -11.11
N MET A 28 -13.71 15.55 -12.38
CA MET A 28 -13.10 14.53 -13.23
C MET A 28 -11.72 14.12 -12.72
N TYR A 29 -10.89 15.10 -12.34
CA TYR A 29 -9.54 14.84 -11.83
C TYR A 29 -9.56 14.05 -10.52
N SER A 30 -10.49 14.37 -9.60
CA SER A 30 -10.64 13.64 -8.33
C SER A 30 -10.89 12.14 -8.55
N GLY A 31 -11.82 11.79 -9.46
CA GLY A 31 -12.11 10.39 -9.79
C GLY A 31 -10.92 9.66 -10.42
N TYR A 32 -10.17 10.33 -11.30
CA TYR A 32 -8.97 9.76 -11.92
C TYR A 32 -7.86 9.48 -10.89
N VAL A 33 -7.63 10.40 -9.96
CA VAL A 33 -6.66 10.21 -8.87
C VAL A 33 -7.08 9.05 -7.98
N GLN A 34 -8.37 8.92 -7.66
CA GLN A 34 -8.87 7.80 -6.85
C GLN A 34 -8.63 6.45 -7.53
N GLN A 35 -8.92 6.32 -8.82
CA GLN A 35 -8.65 5.09 -9.58
C GLN A 35 -7.15 4.77 -9.66
N SER A 36 -6.31 5.80 -9.83
CA SER A 36 -4.85 5.64 -9.83
C SER A 36 -4.33 5.12 -8.49
N LYS A 37 -4.91 5.59 -7.38
CA LYS A 37 -4.59 5.10 -6.03
C LYS A 37 -5.01 3.63 -5.86
N ILE A 38 -6.23 3.26 -6.27
CA ILE A 38 -6.71 1.87 -6.22
C ILE A 38 -5.76 0.93 -6.97
N ALA A 39 -5.42 1.27 -8.22
CA ALA A 39 -4.49 0.47 -9.04
C ALA A 39 -3.09 0.37 -8.41
N SER A 40 -2.63 1.43 -7.73
CA SER A 40 -1.35 1.40 -7.01
C SER A 40 -1.39 0.43 -5.83
N VAL A 41 -2.49 0.38 -5.06
CA VAL A 41 -2.63 -0.61 -3.98
C VAL A 41 -2.69 -2.03 -4.52
N GLU A 42 -3.41 -2.26 -5.62
CA GLU A 42 -3.46 -3.56 -6.30
C GLU A 42 -2.08 -4.02 -6.75
N SER A 43 -1.32 -3.13 -7.39
CA SER A 43 0.06 -3.41 -7.81
C SER A 43 0.97 -3.74 -6.62
N ASN A 44 0.91 -2.93 -5.55
CA ASN A 44 1.73 -3.15 -4.36
C ASN A 44 1.38 -4.48 -3.67
N PHE A 45 0.09 -4.83 -3.61
CA PHE A 45 -0.36 -6.09 -3.05
C PHE A 45 0.15 -7.29 -3.87
N ASP A 46 0.01 -7.22 -5.20
CA ASP A 46 0.50 -8.27 -6.09
C ASP A 46 2.02 -8.44 -6.00
N GLU A 47 2.76 -7.33 -5.96
CA GLU A 47 4.21 -7.34 -5.79
C GLU A 47 4.62 -7.96 -4.46
N PHE A 48 3.96 -7.57 -3.36
CA PHE A 48 4.19 -8.14 -2.04
C PHE A 48 3.94 -9.66 -2.02
N VAL A 49 2.80 -10.10 -2.56
CA VAL A 49 2.43 -11.52 -2.60
C VAL A 49 3.42 -12.32 -3.45
N LYS A 50 3.81 -11.80 -4.62
CA LYS A 50 4.82 -12.42 -5.49
C LYS A 50 6.17 -12.51 -4.79
N PHE A 51 6.63 -11.42 -4.17
CA PHE A 51 7.89 -11.36 -3.46
C PHE A 51 7.95 -12.44 -2.37
N MET A 52 6.95 -12.46 -1.50
CA MET A 52 6.85 -13.47 -0.45
C MET A 52 6.83 -14.89 -1.01
N LYS A 53 6.02 -15.21 -2.04
CA LYS A 53 5.99 -16.54 -2.66
C LYS A 53 7.37 -16.96 -3.18
N VAL A 54 8.11 -16.05 -3.83
CA VAL A 54 9.48 -16.31 -4.31
C VAL A 54 10.44 -16.57 -3.15
N LYS A 55 10.32 -15.80 -2.06
CA LYS A 55 11.14 -15.98 -0.86
C LYS A 55 10.83 -17.30 -0.15
N MET A 56 9.57 -17.72 -0.11
CA MET A 56 9.16 -19.03 0.39
C MET A 56 9.81 -20.17 -0.41
N ILE A 57 9.74 -20.12 -1.74
CA ILE A 57 10.40 -21.11 -2.61
C ILE A 57 11.92 -21.13 -2.35
N SER A 58 12.54 -19.95 -2.15
CA SER A 58 13.97 -19.86 -1.83
C SER A 58 14.32 -20.59 -0.52
N CYS A 59 13.39 -20.58 0.44
CA CYS A 59 13.52 -21.30 1.69
C CYS A 59 13.46 -22.82 1.55
N GLU A 60 12.64 -23.33 0.62
CA GLU A 60 12.59 -24.76 0.32
C GLU A 60 13.90 -25.25 -0.33
N ILE A 61 14.53 -24.41 -1.16
CA ILE A 61 15.71 -24.79 -1.95
C ILE A 61 17.01 -24.68 -1.14
N SER A 62 17.18 -23.62 -0.37
CA SER A 62 18.49 -23.25 0.22
C SER A 62 18.48 -23.01 1.73
N ASP A 63 17.32 -23.20 2.38
CA ASP A 63 17.06 -22.92 3.81
C ASP A 63 17.48 -21.50 4.28
N THR A 64 17.76 -20.60 3.35
CA THR A 64 18.14 -19.22 3.62
C THR A 64 17.40 -18.27 2.69
N VAL A 65 17.11 -17.08 3.21
CA VAL A 65 16.39 -16.03 2.49
C VAL A 65 17.12 -14.70 2.64
N LYS A 66 17.26 -13.98 1.53
CA LYS A 66 17.82 -12.62 1.55
C LYS A 66 16.72 -11.60 1.79
N LEU A 67 16.77 -10.93 2.93
CA LEU A 67 15.85 -9.87 3.35
C LEU A 67 16.65 -8.71 3.96
N ASN A 68 16.07 -7.51 3.93
CA ASN A 68 16.62 -6.39 4.68
C ASN A 68 16.19 -6.49 6.13
N HIS A 69 17.13 -6.29 7.04
CA HIS A 69 16.89 -6.38 8.46
C HIS A 69 17.13 -5.02 9.11
N GLU A 70 16.06 -4.37 9.52
CA GLU A 70 16.01 -3.16 10.37
C GLU A 70 17.15 -2.15 10.14
N THR A 71 18.29 -2.26 10.83
CA THR A 71 19.40 -1.30 10.74
C THR A 71 20.59 -1.76 9.90
N ASP A 72 20.65 -3.04 9.57
CA ASP A 72 21.88 -3.72 9.11
C ASP A 72 21.90 -3.98 7.59
N GLY A 73 20.85 -3.53 6.87
CA GLY A 73 20.70 -3.73 5.43
C GLY A 73 20.41 -5.19 5.06
N MET A 74 20.81 -5.56 3.84
CA MET A 74 20.49 -6.88 3.28
C MET A 74 21.32 -7.99 3.94
N ARG A 75 20.64 -8.98 4.52
CA ARG A 75 21.25 -10.16 5.12
C ARG A 75 20.63 -11.44 4.60
N SER A 76 21.44 -12.49 4.56
CA SER A 76 20.96 -13.86 4.40
C SER A 76 20.56 -14.36 5.78
N VAL A 77 19.26 -14.48 6.01
CA VAL A 77 18.72 -15.03 7.26
C VAL A 77 18.30 -16.48 7.02
N GLN A 78 18.44 -17.32 8.03
CA GLN A 78 17.91 -18.68 7.96
C GLN A 78 16.39 -18.61 7.85
N CYS A 79 15.82 -19.48 7.03
CA CYS A 79 14.40 -19.45 6.81
C CYS A 79 13.64 -19.80 8.10
N PRO A 80 12.64 -18.97 8.47
CA PRO A 80 11.85 -19.18 9.68
C PRO A 80 11.17 -20.54 9.66
N ASN A 81 10.80 -21.02 10.85
CA ASN A 81 10.19 -22.35 10.96
C ASN A 81 8.70 -22.32 10.61
N ASP A 82 8.08 -21.13 10.67
CA ASP A 82 6.66 -20.95 10.40
C ASP A 82 6.37 -19.69 9.57
N ALA A 83 5.15 -19.62 9.02
CA ALA A 83 4.70 -18.50 8.20
C ALA A 83 4.62 -17.19 8.99
N TRP A 84 4.39 -17.29 10.29
CA TRP A 84 4.19 -16.13 11.14
C TRP A 84 5.49 -15.39 11.39
N GLU A 85 6.58 -16.10 11.68
CA GLU A 85 7.92 -15.52 11.76
C GLU A 85 8.33 -14.87 10.43
N MET A 86 7.99 -15.50 9.29
CA MET A 86 8.20 -14.91 7.97
C MET A 86 7.45 -13.58 7.79
N ALA A 87 6.21 -13.48 8.29
CA ALA A 87 5.43 -12.25 8.23
C ALA A 87 6.12 -11.08 8.93
N TRP A 88 6.74 -11.33 10.09
CA TRP A 88 7.52 -10.31 10.81
C TRP A 88 8.78 -9.91 10.05
N ALA A 89 9.51 -10.87 9.49
CA ALA A 89 10.70 -10.61 8.69
C ALA A 89 10.37 -9.78 7.44
N LEU A 90 9.27 -10.10 6.75
CA LEU A 90 8.79 -9.33 5.59
C LEU A 90 8.37 -7.92 5.98
N LYS A 91 7.62 -7.76 7.08
CA LYS A 91 7.25 -6.44 7.61
C LYS A 91 8.49 -5.59 7.87
N GLY A 92 9.54 -6.14 8.49
CA GLY A 92 10.82 -5.45 8.69
C GLY A 92 11.52 -5.09 7.38
N HIS A 93 11.53 -6.00 6.41
CA HIS A 93 12.13 -5.77 5.09
C HIS A 93 11.50 -4.60 4.34
N PHE A 94 10.17 -4.55 4.25
CA PHE A 94 9.47 -3.48 3.54
C PHE A 94 9.51 -2.14 4.31
N GLN A 95 9.59 -2.18 5.65
CA GLN A 95 9.84 -0.96 6.42
C GLN A 95 11.23 -0.38 6.15
N TYR A 96 12.24 -1.24 5.98
CA TYR A 96 13.59 -0.79 5.61
C TYR A 96 13.65 -0.19 4.21
N GLU A 97 12.92 -0.77 3.25
CA GLU A 97 12.80 -0.25 1.88
C GLU A 97 11.96 1.04 1.79
N ASP A 98 11.56 1.62 2.94
CA ASP A 98 10.72 2.82 3.04
C ASP A 98 9.43 2.72 2.21
N TRP A 99 8.82 1.53 2.20
CA TRP A 99 7.62 1.25 1.42
C TRP A 99 6.40 1.90 2.09
N LYS A 100 5.99 3.05 1.55
CA LYS A 100 4.90 3.89 2.09
C LYS A 100 3.55 3.53 1.50
N MET A 101 2.52 3.77 2.30
CA MET A 101 1.14 3.52 1.86
C MET A 101 0.62 4.61 0.90
N VAL A 102 -0.37 4.25 0.09
CA VAL A 102 -0.86 5.05 -1.05
C VAL A 102 -1.71 6.26 -0.62
N TYR A 103 -2.21 6.29 0.62
CA TYR A 103 -3.15 7.29 1.12
C TYR A 103 -2.57 8.16 2.24
N PRO A 104 -1.50 8.94 2.02
CA PRO A 104 -0.81 9.69 3.07
C PRO A 104 -1.67 10.79 3.71
N ASP A 105 -2.65 11.33 2.98
CA ASP A 105 -3.50 12.44 3.44
C ASP A 105 -4.70 11.98 4.29
N GLU A 106 -4.91 10.67 4.43
CA GLU A 106 -6.03 10.13 5.19
C GLU A 106 -5.82 10.25 6.70
N TRP A 107 -6.90 10.44 7.46
CA TRP A 107 -6.82 10.69 8.91
C TRP A 107 -6.14 9.55 9.69
N TYR A 108 -6.18 8.33 9.15
CA TYR A 108 -5.58 7.13 9.73
C TYR A 108 -4.10 6.97 9.38
N ALA A 109 -3.56 7.74 8.42
CA ALA A 109 -2.16 7.73 8.04
C ALA A 109 -1.22 8.01 9.23
N LYS A 110 -1.69 8.82 10.19
CA LYS A 110 -0.96 9.14 11.43
C LYS A 110 -0.57 7.92 12.27
N TRP A 111 -1.23 6.77 12.08
CA TRP A 111 -0.94 5.57 12.85
C TRP A 111 0.26 4.80 12.29
N SER A 112 0.49 4.90 10.99
CA SER A 112 1.67 4.36 10.31
C SER A 112 1.75 4.90 8.88
N GLU A 113 2.94 5.31 8.47
CA GLU A 113 3.23 5.71 7.08
C GLU A 113 3.62 4.50 6.21
N TYR A 114 3.98 3.37 6.83
CA TYR A 114 4.45 2.16 6.16
C TYR A 114 3.28 1.30 5.67
N VAL A 115 3.46 0.65 4.53
CA VAL A 115 2.40 -0.12 3.86
C VAL A 115 2.15 -1.49 4.49
N VAL A 116 3.18 -2.19 4.97
CA VAL A 116 3.06 -3.58 5.45
C VAL A 116 2.95 -3.65 6.97
N HIS A 117 1.93 -4.38 7.46
CA HIS A 117 1.68 -4.59 8.88
C HIS A 117 1.28 -6.02 9.21
N VAL A 118 1.56 -6.44 10.44
CA VAL A 118 1.09 -7.72 10.99
C VAL A 118 0.02 -7.43 12.04
N THR A 119 -1.07 -8.18 12.07
CA THR A 119 -2.27 -7.75 12.84
C THR A 119 -2.07 -7.61 14.34
N ASN A 120 -1.03 -8.22 14.92
CA ASN A 120 -0.75 -8.13 16.34
C ASN A 120 0.29 -7.05 16.71
N ASP A 121 0.90 -6.35 15.75
CA ASP A 121 1.84 -5.27 16.06
C ASP A 121 1.10 -4.01 16.54
N PRO A 122 1.74 -3.10 17.30
CA PRO A 122 1.07 -1.90 17.82
C PRO A 122 0.45 -1.01 16.73
N GLY A 123 1.09 -0.93 15.56
CA GLY A 123 0.56 -0.23 14.39
C GLY A 123 -0.52 -1.05 13.70
N GLY A 124 -0.24 -2.33 13.42
CA GLY A 124 -1.17 -3.27 12.78
C GLY A 124 -2.52 -3.39 13.49
N LYS A 125 -2.56 -3.41 14.82
CA LYS A 125 -3.82 -3.38 15.59
C LYS A 125 -4.70 -2.17 15.28
N LYS A 126 -4.08 -1.05 14.89
CA LYS A 126 -4.78 0.16 14.51
C LYS A 126 -5.11 0.15 13.03
N VAL A 127 -4.17 -0.20 12.15
CA VAL A 127 -4.26 -0.02 10.69
C VAL A 127 -4.89 -1.19 9.93
N CYS A 128 -4.89 -2.40 10.49
CA CYS A 128 -5.38 -3.59 9.81
C CYS A 128 -6.88 -3.83 10.04
N ASN A 129 -7.71 -2.99 9.43
CA ASN A 129 -9.17 -3.17 9.39
C ASN A 129 -9.75 -2.81 8.01
N ALA A 130 -11.05 -3.09 7.81
CA ALA A 130 -11.72 -2.88 6.52
C ALA A 130 -11.97 -1.40 6.14
N SER A 131 -11.68 -0.47 7.05
CA SER A 131 -11.89 0.97 6.90
C SER A 131 -10.58 1.75 6.71
N MET A 132 -9.47 1.03 6.49
CA MET A 132 -8.14 1.60 6.29
C MET A 132 -7.55 1.10 4.99
N ALA A 133 -7.79 1.87 3.94
CA ALA A 133 -7.27 1.60 2.62
C ALA A 133 -5.75 1.83 2.54
N GLY A 134 -5.11 1.11 1.62
CA GLY A 134 -3.70 1.29 1.28
C GLY A 134 -2.69 0.52 2.11
N TYR A 135 -3.11 -0.22 3.15
CA TYR A 135 -2.22 -1.10 3.90
C TYR A 135 -2.33 -2.56 3.44
N ILE A 136 -1.21 -3.26 3.51
CA ILE A 136 -1.11 -4.71 3.36
C ILE A 136 -0.97 -5.32 4.75
N CYS A 137 -1.94 -6.13 5.12
CA CYS A 137 -2.07 -6.71 6.45
C CYS A 137 -1.89 -8.21 6.41
N ILE A 138 -1.14 -8.73 7.38
CA ILE A 138 -0.86 -10.15 7.53
C ILE A 138 -1.39 -10.62 8.87
N GLY A 139 -2.25 -11.64 8.87
CA GLY A 139 -2.86 -12.22 10.06
C GLY A 139 -2.75 -13.74 10.10
N ARG A 140 -2.89 -14.33 11.28
CA ARG A 140 -2.91 -15.79 11.45
C ARG A 140 -4.30 -16.36 11.13
N ILE A 141 -4.34 -17.55 10.54
CA ILE A 141 -5.56 -18.32 10.34
C ILE A 141 -5.62 -19.44 11.38
N GLY A 142 -6.69 -19.47 12.19
CA GLY A 142 -6.97 -20.60 13.09
C GLY A 142 -6.02 -20.74 14.28
N GLY A 143 -5.23 -19.71 14.61
CA GLY A 143 -4.35 -19.70 15.79
C GLY A 143 -3.01 -20.42 15.62
N ASN A 144 -2.83 -21.21 14.56
CA ASN A 144 -1.56 -21.86 14.23
C ASN A 144 -0.61 -20.87 13.53
N ASN A 145 0.70 -21.08 13.65
CA ASN A 145 1.70 -20.22 13.02
C ASN A 145 1.98 -20.57 11.55
N GLU A 146 1.45 -21.69 11.05
CA GLU A 146 1.70 -22.19 9.69
C GLU A 146 0.84 -21.52 8.62
N ASN A 147 -0.35 -21.03 9.00
CA ASN A 147 -1.32 -20.49 8.05
C ASN A 147 -1.50 -19.00 8.27
N ILE A 148 -1.20 -18.22 7.24
CA ILE A 148 -1.38 -16.77 7.23
C ILE A 148 -2.37 -16.35 6.15
N ASP A 149 -3.10 -15.30 6.46
CA ASP A 149 -4.01 -14.60 5.57
C ASP A 149 -3.43 -13.22 5.34
N ILE A 150 -3.41 -12.78 4.09
CA ILE A 150 -2.84 -11.51 3.68
C ILE A 150 -3.92 -10.78 2.93
N TRP A 151 -4.19 -9.55 3.33
CA TRP A 151 -5.24 -8.76 2.72
C TRP A 151 -4.86 -7.29 2.63
N ALA A 152 -5.42 -6.61 1.65
CA ALA A 152 -5.33 -5.18 1.51
C ALA A 152 -6.70 -4.60 1.14
N VAL A 153 -6.99 -3.41 1.64
CA VAL A 153 -8.18 -2.65 1.25
C VAL A 153 -7.72 -1.63 0.21
N THR A 154 -8.24 -1.69 -1.01
CA THR A 154 -7.83 -0.79 -2.10
C THR A 154 -8.44 0.59 -1.96
N THR A 155 -9.66 0.68 -1.42
CA THR A 155 -10.38 1.94 -1.18
C THR A 155 -11.37 1.80 -0.02
N ASN A 156 -11.64 2.92 0.65
CA ASN A 156 -12.67 3.03 1.67
C ASN A 156 -14.07 3.23 1.08
N ASP A 157 -14.17 3.47 -0.23
CA ASP A 157 -15.44 3.52 -0.94
C ASP A 157 -16.04 2.12 -1.06
N GLU A 158 -17.12 1.87 -0.33
CA GLU A 158 -17.80 0.57 -0.30
C GLU A 158 -18.58 0.26 -1.57
N SER A 159 -18.81 1.26 -2.44
CA SER A 159 -19.46 1.04 -3.73
C SER A 159 -18.55 0.33 -4.73
N VAL A 160 -17.24 0.33 -4.49
CA VAL A 160 -16.26 -0.32 -5.36
C VAL A 160 -16.26 -1.84 -5.12
N PRO A 161 -16.59 -2.66 -6.13
CA PRO A 161 -16.58 -4.10 -6.00
C PRO A 161 -15.16 -4.64 -5.83
N ASN A 162 -15.02 -5.78 -5.13
CA ASN A 162 -13.73 -6.44 -4.91
C ASN A 162 -12.65 -5.54 -4.28
N ARG A 163 -13.04 -4.50 -3.53
CA ARG A 163 -12.12 -3.57 -2.86
C ARG A 163 -11.19 -4.22 -1.82
N ILE A 164 -11.44 -5.46 -1.43
CA ILE A 164 -10.59 -6.21 -0.49
C ILE A 164 -9.88 -7.31 -1.27
N LEU A 165 -8.58 -7.12 -1.44
CA LEU A 165 -7.68 -8.14 -1.98
C LEU A 165 -7.32 -9.10 -0.86
N ARG A 166 -7.23 -10.39 -1.17
CA ARG A 166 -6.94 -11.42 -0.17
C ARG A 166 -6.22 -12.60 -0.78
N GLU A 167 -5.16 -13.04 -0.12
CA GLU A 167 -4.40 -14.24 -0.44
C GLU A 167 -4.16 -15.05 0.83
N LYS A 168 -4.35 -16.37 0.76
CA LYS A 168 -4.08 -17.28 1.88
C LYS A 168 -2.85 -18.11 1.56
N ILE A 169 -1.96 -18.23 2.53
CA ILE A 169 -0.72 -18.98 2.40
C ILE A 169 -0.58 -19.96 3.55
N SER A 170 -0.20 -21.18 3.19
CA SER A 170 0.12 -22.25 4.12
C SER A 170 1.61 -22.56 3.98
N TRP A 171 2.34 -22.45 5.07
CA TRP A 171 3.75 -22.80 5.16
C TRP A 171 3.88 -24.25 5.60
N LYS A 172 4.59 -25.04 4.80
CA LYS A 172 4.95 -26.42 5.10
C LYS A 172 6.46 -26.52 4.98
N LYS A 173 7.15 -26.33 6.10
CA LYS A 173 8.57 -26.67 6.23
C LYS A 173 8.69 -28.04 6.87
#